data_AF-A0A1H0EW13-F1
#
_entry.id   AF-A0A1H0EW13-F1
#
_cell.length_a   1.000
_cell.length_b   1.000
_cell.length_c   1.000
_cell.angle_alpha   90.00
_cell.angle_beta   90.00
_cell.angle_gamma   90.00
#
_symmetry.space_group_name_H-M   'P 1'
#
loop_
_entity.id
_entity.type
_entity.pdbx_description
1 polymer ?
#
loop_
_entity_poly.entity_id
_entity_poly.type
_entity_poly.pdbx_seq_one_letter_code
_entity_poly.pdbx_strand_id
1 'polypeptide(L)'
;MSYMRAVKAAIGGTAGIVAQFPFYAGIQLMMEHSGLGGIITQWFVDISNEHTFSLLTFFNSGLINLAVPSGGGHWVVQGPFVSPVAQALGADLGKAAMAIAYGEAWMNMA
;
A
#
# COMPACT_ATOMS: atom_id res chain seq x y z
N MET A 1 -27.58 -23.64 -5.87
CA MET A 1 -27.78 -23.14 -4.48
C MET A 1 -26.60 -23.38 -3.53
N SER A 2 -25.74 -24.39 -3.74
CA SER A 2 -24.54 -24.58 -2.88
C SER A 2 -23.57 -23.39 -2.90
N TYR A 3 -23.28 -22.85 -4.09
CA TYR A 3 -22.42 -21.68 -4.26
C TYR A 3 -22.87 -20.48 -3.42
N MET A 4 -24.15 -20.08 -3.54
CA MET A 4 -24.68 -18.93 -2.80
C MET A 4 -24.68 -19.14 -1.28
N ARG A 5 -24.86 -20.39 -0.81
CA ARG A 5 -24.70 -20.72 0.62
C ARG A 5 -23.26 -20.61 1.08
N ALA A 6 -22.30 -21.07 0.27
CA ALA A 6 -20.88 -20.94 0.57
C ALA A 6 -20.45 -19.47 0.64
N VAL A 7 -20.90 -18.63 -0.31
CA VAL A 7 -20.64 -17.18 -0.29
C VAL A 7 -21.21 -16.52 0.97
N LYS A 8 -22.47 -16.81 1.33
CA LYS A 8 -23.09 -16.28 2.56
C LYS A 8 -22.37 -16.73 3.83
N ALA A 9 -21.83 -17.94 3.86
CA ALA A 9 -21.05 -18.41 5.01
C ALA A 9 -19.70 -17.69 5.09
N ALA A 10 -19.02 -17.48 3.95
CA ALA A 10 -17.70 -16.86 3.90
C ALA A 10 -17.71 -15.36 4.22
N ILE A 11 -18.77 -14.63 3.85
CA ILE A 11 -18.81 -13.16 4.00
C ILE A 11 -18.74 -12.69 5.46
N GLY A 12 -19.16 -13.51 6.43
CA GLY A 12 -18.99 -13.17 7.84
C GLY A 12 -17.51 -13.03 8.24
N GLY A 13 -16.63 -13.82 7.60
CA GLY A 13 -15.19 -13.76 7.84
C GLY A 13 -14.51 -12.49 7.33
N THR A 14 -15.16 -11.70 6.45
CA THR A 14 -14.60 -10.45 5.92
C THR A 14 -15.00 -9.22 6.73
N ALA A 15 -15.80 -9.38 7.80
CA ALA A 15 -16.33 -8.25 8.59
C ALA A 15 -15.23 -7.30 9.10
N GLY A 16 -14.10 -7.84 9.56
CA GLY A 16 -12.96 -7.03 10.00
C GLY A 16 -12.35 -6.18 8.87
N ILE A 17 -12.23 -6.76 7.67
CA ILE A 17 -11.73 -6.06 6.48
C ILE A 17 -12.69 -4.95 6.07
N VAL A 18 -14.00 -5.26 6.03
CA VAL A 18 -15.06 -4.29 5.69
C VAL A 18 -15.04 -3.10 6.64
N ALA A 19 -14.80 -3.33 7.93
CA ALA A 19 -14.69 -2.26 8.92
C ALA A 19 -13.42 -1.41 8.74
N GLN A 20 -12.27 -2.03 8.40
CA GLN A 20 -10.98 -1.34 8.31
C GLN A 20 -10.82 -0.48 7.04
N PHE A 21 -11.28 -0.96 5.89
CA PHE A 21 -11.05 -0.30 4.58
C PHE A 21 -11.51 1.17 4.52
N PRO A 22 -12.67 1.56 5.10
CA PRO A 22 -13.07 2.96 5.18
C PRO A 22 -12.07 3.85 5.92
N PHE A 23 -11.40 3.34 6.96
CA PHE A 23 -10.38 4.11 7.68
C PHE A 23 -9.12 4.31 6.85
N TYR A 24 -8.66 3.27 6.13
CA TYR A 24 -7.51 3.39 5.22
C TYR A 24 -7.79 4.37 4.08
N ALA A 25 -9.01 4.32 3.51
CA ALA A 25 -9.45 5.31 2.52
C ALA A 25 -9.49 6.72 3.12
N GLY A 26 -9.98 6.89 4.36
CA GLY A 26 -9.95 8.16 5.07
C GLY A 26 -8.54 8.72 5.24
N ILE A 27 -7.57 7.88 5.63
CA ILE A 27 -6.16 8.26 5.76
C ILE A 27 -5.59 8.68 4.41
N GLN A 28 -5.81 7.89 3.36
CA GLN A 28 -5.35 8.23 2.01
C GLN A 28 -5.90 9.58 1.54
N LEU A 29 -7.20 9.82 1.71
CA LEU A 29 -7.83 11.10 1.34
C LEU A 29 -7.30 12.27 2.18
N MET A 30 -7.07 12.08 3.48
CA MET A 30 -6.43 13.12 4.31
C MET A 30 -5.01 13.43 3.84
N MET A 31 -4.22 12.42 3.48
CA MET A 31 -2.87 12.60 2.95
C MET A 31 -2.86 13.31 1.59
N GLU A 32 -3.84 13.01 0.73
CA GLU A 32 -4.01 13.66 -0.57
C GLU A 32 -4.41 15.12 -0.42
N HIS A 33 -5.47 15.41 0.35
CA HIS A 33 -5.99 16.77 0.52
C HIS A 33 -5.09 17.69 1.35
N SER A 34 -4.30 17.14 2.28
CA SER A 34 -3.35 17.93 3.06
C SER A 34 -2.08 18.31 2.27
N GLY A 35 -1.85 17.70 1.10
CA GLY A 35 -0.60 17.83 0.35
C GLY A 35 0.57 17.03 0.94
N LEU A 36 0.39 16.36 2.09
CA LEU A 36 1.41 15.54 2.73
C LEU A 36 1.89 14.40 1.82
N GLY A 37 0.96 13.79 1.09
CA GLY A 37 1.29 12.75 0.12
C GLY A 37 2.27 13.24 -0.95
N GLY A 38 2.10 14.47 -1.44
CA GLY A 38 3.01 15.09 -2.42
C GLY A 38 4.40 15.36 -1.86
N ILE A 39 4.50 15.81 -0.61
CA ILE A 39 5.79 16.04 0.07
C ILE A 39 6.56 14.73 0.21
N ILE A 40 5.90 13.67 0.68
CA ILE A 40 6.51 12.34 0.82
C ILE A 40 6.96 11.80 -0.54
N THR A 41 6.10 11.95 -1.55
CA THR A 41 6.38 11.57 -2.95
C THR A 41 7.64 12.27 -3.46
N GLN A 42 7.73 13.60 -3.32
CA GLN A 42 8.88 14.37 -3.78
C GLN A 42 10.16 13.97 -3.04
N TRP A 43 10.06 13.74 -1.73
CA TRP A 43 11.19 13.25 -0.94
C TRP A 43 11.73 11.92 -1.49
N PHE A 44 10.86 10.97 -1.84
CA PHE A 44 11.28 9.73 -2.49
C PHE A 44 11.93 9.96 -3.86
N VAL A 45 11.39 10.87 -4.68
CA VAL A 45 12.00 11.25 -5.97
C VAL A 45 13.42 11.79 -5.76
N ASP A 46 13.62 12.63 -4.75
CA ASP A 46 14.89 13.32 -4.51
C ASP A 46 16.00 12.39 -3.98
N ILE A 47 15.64 11.36 -3.20
CA ILE A 47 16.62 10.43 -2.59
C ILE A 47 16.87 9.16 -3.40
N SER A 48 16.06 8.87 -4.42
CA SER A 48 16.06 7.59 -5.13
C SER A 48 16.24 7.73 -6.64
N ASN A 49 16.43 6.60 -7.31
CA ASN A 49 16.57 6.48 -8.76
C ASN A 49 15.94 5.15 -9.24
N GLU A 50 15.94 4.92 -10.55
CA GLU A 50 15.36 3.72 -11.18
C GLU A 50 15.80 2.38 -10.58
N HIS A 51 17.01 2.31 -10.01
CA HIS A 51 17.56 1.09 -9.42
C HIS A 51 17.30 0.96 -7.91
N THR A 52 17.18 2.07 -7.20
CA THR A 52 17.07 2.10 -5.73
C THR A 52 15.63 2.30 -5.25
N PHE A 53 14.75 2.81 -6.09
CA PHE A 53 13.38 3.17 -5.73
C PHE A 53 12.58 1.99 -5.17
N SER A 54 12.58 0.83 -5.84
CA SER A 54 11.85 -0.35 -5.36
C SER A 54 12.39 -0.86 -4.02
N LEU A 55 13.70 -0.77 -3.78
CA LEU A 55 14.28 -1.18 -2.50
C LEU A 55 13.85 -0.24 -1.36
N LEU A 56 13.86 1.07 -1.60
CA LEU A 56 13.41 2.06 -0.62
C LEU A 56 11.90 1.94 -0.37
N THR A 57 11.11 1.68 -1.42
CA THR A 57 9.67 1.38 -1.30
C THR A 57 9.42 0.16 -0.43
N PHE A 58 10.24 -0.89 -0.54
CA PHE A 58 10.14 -2.08 0.30
C PHE A 58 10.32 -1.77 1.78
N PHE A 59 11.37 -1.01 2.15
CA PHE A 59 11.60 -0.61 3.53
C PHE A 59 10.52 0.33 4.06
N ASN A 60 10.05 1.26 3.22
CA ASN A 60 8.92 2.13 3.55
C ASN A 60 7.65 1.33 3.84
N SER A 61 7.36 0.34 3.01
CA SER A 61 6.20 -0.54 3.21
C SER A 61 6.31 -1.30 4.52
N GLY A 62 7.51 -1.78 4.88
CA GLY A 62 7.75 -2.38 6.19
C GLY A 62 7.50 -1.42 7.35
N LEU A 63 7.92 -0.16 7.24
CA LEU A 63 7.66 0.86 8.26
C LEU A 63 6.16 1.15 8.42
N ILE A 64 5.43 1.25 7.31
CA ILE A 64 3.97 1.48 7.29
C ILE A 64 3.20 0.32 7.92
N ASN A 65 3.74 -0.91 7.87
CA ASN A 65 3.10 -2.09 8.47
C ASN A 65 2.85 -1.93 9.99
N LEU A 66 3.64 -1.11 10.69
CA LEU A 66 3.42 -0.81 12.11
C LEU A 66 2.10 -0.08 12.38
N ALA A 67 1.60 0.69 11.40
CA ALA A 67 0.36 1.46 11.50
C ALA A 67 -0.80 0.78 10.75
N VAL A 68 -0.52 0.06 9.67
CA VAL A 68 -1.52 -0.53 8.77
C VAL A 68 -1.16 -1.98 8.45
N PRO A 69 -1.35 -2.95 9.35
CA PRO A 69 -0.96 -4.35 9.11
C PRO A 69 -1.98 -5.09 8.21
N SER A 70 -2.10 -4.64 6.95
CA SER A 70 -3.08 -5.14 5.99
C SER A 70 -2.60 -4.88 4.56
N GLY A 71 -2.35 -5.93 3.79
CA GLY A 71 -1.91 -5.80 2.38
C GLY A 71 -2.84 -4.93 1.51
N GLY A 72 -4.17 -5.03 1.71
CA GLY A 72 -5.11 -4.15 1.02
C GLY A 72 -5.00 -2.69 1.48
N GLY A 73 -4.80 -2.47 2.79
CA GLY A 73 -4.53 -1.15 3.35
C GLY A 73 -3.25 -0.53 2.81
N HIS A 74 -2.17 -1.31 2.69
CA HIS A 74 -0.90 -0.88 2.09
C HIS A 74 -1.08 -0.35 0.68
N TRP A 75 -1.85 -1.07 -0.15
CA TRP A 75 -2.12 -0.61 -1.50
C TRP A 75 -2.88 0.71 -1.51
N VAL A 76 -3.91 0.85 -0.67
CA VAL A 76 -4.72 2.07 -0.56
C VAL A 76 -3.86 3.26 -0.15
N VAL A 77 -2.96 3.11 0.82
CA VAL A 77 -2.18 4.24 1.37
C VAL A 77 -0.87 4.50 0.64
N GLN A 78 -0.31 3.55 -0.11
CA GLN A 78 0.99 3.71 -0.80
C GLN A 78 0.87 3.70 -2.32
N GLY A 79 0.02 2.85 -2.90
CA GLY A 79 -0.07 2.63 -4.34
C GLY A 79 -0.26 3.93 -5.16
N PRO A 80 -1.19 4.83 -4.76
CA PRO A 80 -1.40 6.11 -5.43
C PRO A 80 -0.18 7.05 -5.42
N PHE A 81 0.73 6.91 -4.45
CA PHE A 81 1.92 7.75 -4.33
C PHE A 81 3.16 7.10 -4.97
N VAL A 82 3.30 5.77 -4.86
CA VAL A 82 4.44 5.01 -5.41
C VAL A 82 4.38 4.93 -6.94
N SER A 83 3.19 4.74 -7.51
CA SER A 83 3.00 4.58 -8.97
C SER A 83 3.46 5.80 -9.79
N PRO A 84 3.14 7.06 -9.44
CA PRO A 84 3.63 8.22 -10.18
C PRO A 84 5.14 8.44 -10.00
N VAL A 85 5.73 8.13 -8.84
CA VAL A 85 7.18 8.23 -8.63
C VAL A 85 7.93 7.22 -9.49
N ALA A 86 7.46 5.97 -9.53
CA ALA A 86 8.04 4.96 -10.41
C ALA A 86 8.08 5.42 -11.87
N GLN A 87 6.97 6.00 -12.36
CA GLN A 87 6.89 6.55 -13.72
C GLN A 87 7.84 7.73 -13.92
N ALA A 88 7.91 8.66 -12.97
CA ALA A 88 8.78 9.82 -13.05
C ALA A 88 10.28 9.44 -13.06
N LEU A 89 10.65 8.40 -12.32
CA LEU A 89 12.02 7.89 -12.24
C LEU A 89 12.38 6.90 -13.34
N GLY A 90 11.43 6.45 -14.17
CA GLY A 90 11.63 5.34 -15.11
C GLY A 90 11.80 3.97 -14.44
N ALA A 91 11.43 3.84 -13.17
CA ALA A 91 11.51 2.60 -12.43
C ALA A 91 10.41 1.61 -12.86
N ASP A 92 10.69 0.31 -12.75
CA ASP A 92 9.73 -0.74 -13.09
C ASP A 92 8.52 -0.73 -12.13
N LEU A 93 7.33 -0.50 -12.68
CA LEU A 93 6.08 -0.45 -11.92
C LEU A 93 5.75 -1.77 -11.23
N GLY A 94 6.07 -2.90 -11.86
CA GLY A 94 5.87 -4.23 -11.29
C GLY A 94 6.72 -4.43 -10.04
N LYS A 95 8.00 -4.08 -10.10
CA LYS A 95 8.92 -4.12 -8.95
C LYS A 95 8.50 -3.14 -7.86
N ALA A 96 8.04 -1.95 -8.21
CA ALA A 96 7.53 -0.98 -7.24
C ALA A 96 6.27 -1.50 -6.51
N ALA A 97 5.31 -2.09 -7.25
CA ALA A 97 4.12 -2.69 -6.65
C ALA A 97 4.48 -3.91 -5.78
N MET A 98 5.38 -4.77 -6.26
CA MET A 98 5.85 -5.94 -5.49
C MET A 98 6.67 -5.53 -4.27
N ALA A 99 7.40 -4.43 -4.32
CA ALA A 99 8.11 -3.90 -3.15
C ALA A 99 7.14 -3.54 -2.01
N ILE A 100 5.97 -2.95 -2.34
CA ILE A 100 4.91 -2.71 -1.35
C ILE A 100 4.46 -4.04 -0.74
N ALA A 101 4.10 -5.02 -1.58
CA ALA A 101 3.59 -6.30 -1.13
C ALA A 101 4.60 -7.09 -0.30
N TYR A 102 5.87 -7.14 -0.72
CA TYR A 102 6.91 -7.87 0.00
C TYR A 102 7.31 -7.20 1.31
N GLY A 103 7.33 -5.86 1.37
CA GLY A 103 7.64 -5.16 2.62
C GLY A 103 6.58 -5.39 3.70
N GLU A 104 5.31 -5.44 3.28
CA GLU A 104 4.18 -5.83 4.13
C GLU A 104 4.33 -7.27 4.63
N ALA A 105 4.49 -8.21 3.70
CA ALA A 105 4.63 -9.62 4.04
C ALA A 105 5.82 -9.89 4.96
N TRP A 106 6.95 -9.21 4.74
CA TRP A 106 8.14 -9.34 5.58
C TRP A 106 7.84 -8.98 7.04
N MET A 107 7.18 -7.85 7.28
CA MET A 107 6.88 -7.40 8.64
C MET A 107 5.73 -8.17 9.30
N ASN A 108 4.87 -8.83 8.51
CA ASN A 108 3.84 -9.73 9.03
C ASN A 108 4.36 -11.13 9.38
N MET A 109 5.55 -11.50 8.87
CA MET A 109 6.21 -12.77 9.17
C MET A 109 7.26 -12.66 10.30
N ALA A 110 7.61 -11.44 10.70
CA ALA A 110 8.55 -11.13 11.78
C ALA A 110 7.86 -11.17 13.16
#